data_AF-R5XQQ7-F1
#
_entry.id   AF-R5XQQ7-F1
#
_cell.length_a   1.000
_cell.length_b   1.000
_cell.length_c   1.000
_cell.angle_alpha   90.00
_cell.angle_beta   90.00
_cell.angle_gamma   90.00
#
_symmetry.space_group_name_H-M   'P 1'
#
loop_
_entity.id
_entity.type
_entity.pdbx_description
1 polymer ?
#
loop_
_entity_poly.entity_id
_entity_poly.type
_entity_poly.pdbx_seq_one_letter_code
_entity_poly.pdbx_strand_id
1 'polypeptide(L)' 'MTVIYERKLEEITFLNLQKGEVTLMQLNEIYNRFGFVFVGSAGKIKGIKKERRN' A
#
# COMPACT_ATOMS: atom_id res chain seq x y z
N MET A 1 -7.70 -10.91 21.33
CA MET A 1 -6.66 -9.89 21.12
C MET A 1 -6.17 -10.04 19.70
N THR A 2 -6.43 -9.07 18.82
CA THR A 2 -5.87 -9.09 17.47
C THR A 2 -4.45 -8.54 17.60
N VAL A 3 -3.46 -9.42 17.56
CA VAL A 3 -2.06 -9.02 17.49
C VAL A 3 -1.86 -8.38 16.12
N ILE A 4 -1.85 -7.06 16.06
CA ILE A 4 -1.46 -6.32 14.86
C ILE A 4 0.06 -6.41 14.84
N TYR A 5 0.58 -7.42 14.16
CA TYR A 5 2.01 -7.49 13.88
C TYR A 5 2.33 -6.30 12.97
N GLU A 6 2.97 -5.26 13.51
CA GLU A 6 3.43 -4.12 12.72
C GLU A 6 4.56 -4.60 11.81
N ARG A 7 4.17 -5.06 10.61
CA ARG A 7 5.09 -5.45 9.55
C ARG A 7 5.87 -4.21 9.11
N LYS A 8 7.19 -4.30 8.99
CA LYS A 8 8.00 -3.17 8.52
C LYS A 8 7.64 -2.87 7.07
N LEU A 9 7.78 -1.60 6.67
CA LEU A 9 7.46 -1.18 5.31
C LEU A 9 8.29 -1.93 4.25
N GLU A 10 9.54 -2.25 4.58
CA GLU A 10 10.47 -3.02 3.72
C GLU A 10 9.98 -4.45 3.44
N GLU A 11 9.13 -4.99 4.31
CA GLU A 11 8.61 -6.36 4.24
C GLU A 11 7.26 -6.44 3.51
N ILE A 12 6.70 -5.29 3.10
CA ILE A 12 5.44 -5.23 2.35
C ILE A 12 5.70 -5.65 0.91
N THR A 13 5.12 -6.79 0.54
CA THR A 13 5.18 -7.31 -0.83
C THR A 13 3.97 -6.88 -1.66
N PHE A 14 4.07 -7.04 -2.98
CA PHE A 14 2.95 -6.84 -3.90
C PHE A 14 1.73 -7.71 -3.57
N LEU A 15 1.94 -8.96 -3.13
CA LEU A 15 0.86 -9.87 -2.72
C LEU A 15 0.09 -9.34 -1.52
N ASN A 16 0.78 -8.72 -0.56
CA ASN A 16 0.12 -8.12 0.60
C ASN A 16 -0.77 -6.94 0.19
N LEU A 17 -0.30 -6.11 -0.74
CA LEU A 17 -1.09 -5.02 -1.32
C LEU A 17 -2.33 -5.56 -2.05
N GLN A 18 -2.18 -6.59 -2.88
CA GLN A 18 -3.31 -7.20 -3.61
C GLN A 18 -4.38 -7.80 -2.69
N LYS A 19 -3.97 -8.39 -1.57
CA LYS A 19 -4.88 -9.03 -0.61
C LYS A 19 -5.48 -8.05 0.42
N GLY A 20 -5.04 -6.79 0.44
CA GLY A 20 -5.45 -5.82 1.45
C GLY A 20 -4.87 -6.10 2.84
N GLU A 21 -3.77 -6.87 2.91
CA GLU A 21 -3.07 -7.22 4.16
C GLU A 21 -2.09 -6.11 4.59
N VAL A 22 -2.54 -4.86 4.50
CA VAL A 22 -1.76 -3.66 4.82
C VAL A 22 -2.65 -2.65 5.53
N THR A 23 -2.07 -1.84 6.40
CA THR A 23 -2.79 -0.76 7.08
C THR A 23 -2.83 0.50 6.22
N LEU A 24 -3.79 1.39 6.50
CA LEU A 24 -3.85 2.71 5.85
C LEU A 24 -2.58 3.53 6.11
N MET A 25 -1.97 3.38 7.29
CA MET A 25 -0.75 4.09 7.66
C MET A 25 0.44 3.63 6.82
N GLN A 26 0.58 2.32 6.60
CA GLN A 26 1.59 1.75 5.70
C GLN A 26 1.38 2.22 4.24
N LEU A 27 0.13 2.24 3.76
CA LEU A 27 -0.18 2.77 2.42
C LEU A 27 0.20 4.25 2.27
N ASN A 28 -0.08 5.06 3.29
CA ASN A 28 0.30 6.48 3.31
C ASN A 28 1.83 6.66 3.29
N GLU A 29 2.55 5.84 4.04
CA GLU A 29 4.02 5.90 4.08
C GLU A 29 4.66 5.42 2.76
N ILE A 30 4.12 4.39 2.10
CA ILE A 30 4.52 3.97 0.74
C ILE A 30 4.31 5.12 -0.25
N TYR A 31 3.15 5.80 -0.19
CA TYR A 31 2.87 6.95 -1.03
C TYR A 31 3.90 8.08 -0.79
N ASN A 32 4.14 8.44 0.47
CA ASN A 32 5.05 9.54 0.81
C ASN A 32 6.52 9.25 0.43
N ARG A 33 6.98 8.00 0.59
CA ARG A 33 8.37 7.61 0.25
C ARG A 33 8.61 7.44 -1.24
N PHE A 34 7.66 6.84 -1.95
CA PHE A 34 7.90 6.38 -3.32
C PHE A 34 7.05 7.07 -4.39
N GLY A 35 6.04 7.85 -3.97
CA GLY A 35 5.07 8.49 -4.84
C GLY A 35 4.09 7.51 -5.48
N PHE A 36 3.90 6.29 -4.96
CA PHE A 36 3.00 5.33 -5.59
C PHE A 36 1.53 5.58 -5.23
N VAL A 37 0.72 5.86 -6.24
CA VAL A 37 -0.74 5.99 -6.17
C VAL A 37 -1.40 4.67 -6.58
N PHE A 38 -2.21 4.12 -5.67
CA PHE A 38 -3.01 2.92 -5.93
C PHE A 38 -4.37 3.31 -6.49
N VAL A 39 -4.72 2.80 -7.67
CA VAL A 39 -6.02 3.05 -8.31
C VAL A 39 -6.95 1.90 -7.97
N GLY A 40 -8.03 2.18 -7.24
CA GLY A 40 -9.07 1.20 -6.89
C GLY A 40 -10.37 1.40 -7.69
N SER A 41 -11.12 0.31 -7.91
CA SER A 41 -12.49 0.34 -8.44
C SER A 41 -13.30 -0.83 -7.90
N ALA A 42 -14.53 -0.59 -7.46
CA ALA A 42 -15.44 -1.61 -6.93
C ALA A 42 -14.79 -2.51 -5.85
N GLY A 43 -14.05 -1.91 -4.92
CA GLY A 43 -13.36 -2.62 -3.82
C GLY A 43 -12.12 -3.41 -4.24
N LYS A 44 -11.65 -3.30 -5.48
CA LYS A 44 -10.44 -3.98 -5.98
C LYS A 44 -9.37 -2.99 -6.42
N ILE A 45 -8.10 -3.32 -6.18
CA ILE A 45 -6.97 -2.59 -6.77
C ILE A 45 -6.90 -2.91 -8.27
N LYS A 46 -6.92 -1.88 -9.10
CA LYS A 46 -6.88 -1.95 -10.56
C LYS A 46 -5.52 -1.57 -11.13
N GLY A 47 -4.70 -0.82 -10.41
CA GLY A 47 -3.37 -0.44 -10.87
C GLY A 47 -2.58 0.37 -9.87
N ILE A 48 -1.30 0.59 -10.21
CA ILE A 48 -0.35 1.38 -9.43
C ILE A 48 0.29 2.37 -10.39
N LYS A 49 0.32 3.66 -10.01
CA LYS A 49 0.97 4.74 -10.77
C LYS A 49 2.04 5.37 -9.90
N LYS A 50 3.20 5.75 -10.46
CA LYS A 50 4.17 6.58 -9.74
C LYS A 50 3.89 8.05 -10.06
N GLU A 51 3.65 8.85 -9.03
CA GLU A 51 3.58 10.29 -9.13
C GLU A 51 4.95 10.80 -9.63
N ARG A 52 4.93 11.50 -10.76
CA ARG A 52 6.08 12.30 -11.20
C ARG A 52 5.82 13.71 -10.70
N ARG A 53 6.55 14.14 -9.67
CA ARG A 53 6.65 15.57 -9.35
C ARG A 53 7.49 16.22 -10.44
N ASN A 54 6.85 17.07 -11.25
CA ASN A 54 7.55 18.02 -12.11
C ASN A 54 8.26 19.08 -11.27
#